data_AF-A0A4Y2H3B1-F1
#
_entry.id   AF-A0A4Y2H3B1-F1
#
_cell.length_a   1.000
_cell.length_b   1.000
_cell.length_c   1.000
_cell.angle_alpha   90.00
_cell.angle_beta   90.00
_cell.angle_gamma   90.00
#
_symmetry.space_group_name_H-M   'P 1'
#
loop_
_entity.id
_entity.type
_entity.pdbx_description
1 polymer ?
#
loop_
_entity_poly.entity_id
_entity_poly.type
_entity_poly.pdbx_seq_one_letter_code
_entity_poly.pdbx_strand_id
1 'polypeptide(L)'
;MLQSKKVKFKPKTISLRLADGTQNNVAALTTVVNLKVEGKVVLTELIVLPEAKGNRTLLGTDFLQSAGIVLDVLSGARHFCENPQIQYPFYNVSSKNENSTSISDSEERSAQT
;
A
#
# COMPACT_ATOMS: atom_id res chain seq x y z
N MET A 1 7.59 12.11 -2.07
CA MET A 1 7.85 11.78 -0.65
C MET A 1 9.34 11.49 -0.33
N LEU A 2 10.10 10.78 -1.18
CA LEU A 2 11.55 10.55 -0.96
C LEU A 2 12.45 11.64 -1.56
N GLN A 3 12.07 12.17 -2.73
CA GLN A 3 12.80 13.27 -3.38
C GLN A 3 12.84 14.55 -2.52
N SER A 4 11.74 14.89 -1.84
CA SER A 4 11.68 16.03 -0.91
C SER A 4 12.60 15.88 0.31
N LYS A 5 12.97 14.64 0.65
CA LYS A 5 13.92 14.33 1.75
C LYS A 5 15.38 14.29 1.30
N LYS A 6 15.69 14.70 0.06
CA LYS A 6 17.04 14.71 -0.54
C LYS A 6 17.77 13.36 -0.42
N VAL A 7 17.01 12.26 -0.44
CA VAL A 7 17.57 10.91 -0.40
C VAL A 7 18.36 10.66 -1.69
N LYS A 8 19.57 10.10 -1.56
CA LYS A 8 20.40 9.73 -2.72
C LYS A 8 19.90 8.43 -3.32
N PHE A 9 19.78 8.43 -4.64
CA PHE A 9 19.39 7.26 -5.43
C PHE A 9 20.60 6.73 -6.20
N LYS A 10 20.64 5.41 -6.41
CA LYS A 10 21.65 4.74 -7.23
C LYS A 10 20.98 4.11 -8.45
N PRO A 11 21.49 4.28 -9.67
CA PRO A 11 20.96 3.57 -10.83
C PRO A 11 21.24 2.06 -10.71
N LYS A 12 20.27 1.25 -11.13
CA LYS A 12 20.36 -0.22 -11.12
C LYS A 12 19.47 -0.77 -12.23
N THR A 13 19.98 -1.72 -13.02
CA THR A 13 19.13 -2.51 -13.92
C THR A 13 18.57 -3.69 -13.13
N ILE A 14 17.25 -3.89 -13.20
CA ILE A 14 16.57 -4.98 -12.49
C ILE A 14 15.77 -5.86 -13.46
N SER A 15 15.79 -7.16 -13.23
CA SER A 15 14.88 -8.09 -13.93
C SER A 15 13.55 -8.08 -13.20
N LEU A 16 12.53 -7.47 -13.82
CA LEU A 16 11.18 -7.38 -13.28
C LEU A 16 10.28 -8.37 -14.02
N ARG A 17 9.57 -9.21 -13.26
CA ARG A 17 8.51 -10.07 -13.78
C ARG A 17 7.16 -9.59 -13.24
N LEU A 18 6.23 -9.29 -14.14
CA LEU A 18 4.89 -8.80 -13.79
C LEU A 18 3.89 -9.95 -13.69
N ALA A 19 2.71 -9.64 -13.14
CA ALA A 19 1.64 -10.61 -12.94
C ALA A 19 1.07 -11.17 -14.24
N ASP A 20 1.21 -10.45 -15.35
CA ASP A 20 0.86 -10.92 -16.70
C ASP A 20 1.88 -11.92 -17.28
N GLY A 21 2.92 -12.25 -16.52
CA GLY A 21 3.97 -13.18 -16.90
C GLY A 21 5.09 -12.54 -17.72
N THR A 22 4.96 -11.28 -18.13
CA THR A 22 6.03 -10.58 -18.84
C THR A 22 7.25 -10.39 -17.95
N GLN A 23 8.44 -10.55 -18.53
CA GLN A 23 9.70 -10.34 -17.83
C GLN A 23 10.59 -9.44 -18.66
N ASN A 24 11.04 -8.34 -18.07
CA ASN A 24 11.88 -7.36 -18.73
C ASN A 24 13.00 -6.88 -17.80
N ASN A 25 14.15 -6.54 -18.37
CA ASN A 25 15.18 -5.79 -17.67
C ASN A 25 14.81 -4.30 -17.75
N VAL A 26 14.60 -3.67 -16.59
CA VAL A 26 14.15 -2.29 -16.49
C VAL A 26 15.23 -1.45 -15.81
N ALA A 27 15.47 -0.25 -16.35
CA ALA A 27 16.29 0.74 -15.68
C ALA A 27 15.53 1.29 -14.46
N ALA A 28 16.07 1.08 -13.28
CA ALA A 28 15.49 1.51 -12.02
C ALA A 28 16.47 2.36 -11.22
N LEU A 29 15.95 2.99 -10.18
CA LEU A 29 16.73 3.62 -9.14
C LEU A 29 16.52 2.85 -7.84
N THR A 30 17.56 2.63 -7.05
CA THR A 30 17.42 2.09 -5.70
C THR A 30 17.90 3.06 -4.64
N THR A 31 17.32 2.94 -3.46
CA THR A 31 17.78 3.64 -2.27
C THR A 31 17.45 2.83 -1.03
N VAL A 32 18.24 2.98 0.02
CA VAL A 32 18.01 2.30 1.29
C VAL A 32 17.47 3.31 2.28
N VAL A 33 16.31 3.01 2.88
CA VAL A 33 15.63 3.91 3.81
C VAL A 33 15.13 3.16 5.05
N ASN A 34 15.03 3.89 6.15
CA ASN A 34 14.36 3.42 7.36
C ASN A 34 12.85 3.61 7.22
N LEU A 35 12.12 2.50 7.11
CA LEU A 35 10.66 2.50 7.15
C LEU A 35 10.18 2.29 8.57
N LYS A 36 9.33 3.18 9.07
CA LYS A 36 8.73 3.06 10.40
C LYS A 36 7.32 2.49 10.28
N VAL A 37 7.05 1.38 10.96
CA VAL A 37 5.73 0.73 11.00
C VAL A 37 5.43 0.33 12.44
N GLU A 38 4.36 0.90 13.02
CA GLU A 38 3.87 0.59 14.38
C GLU A 38 4.97 0.47 15.45
N GLY A 39 5.90 1.44 15.46
CA GLY A 39 7.00 1.48 16.43
C GLY A 39 8.28 0.74 16.02
N LYS A 40 8.22 -0.13 15.00
CA LYS A 40 9.41 -0.77 14.41
C LYS A 40 10.05 0.10 13.36
N VAL A 41 11.37 -0.01 13.21
CA VAL A 41 12.15 0.60 12.13
C VAL A 41 12.82 -0.52 11.34
N VAL A 42 12.54 -0.57 10.03
CA VAL A 42 13.06 -1.60 9.13
C VAL A 42 13.86 -0.93 8.03
N LEU A 43 15.16 -1.24 7.95
CA LEU A 43 16.03 -0.78 6.87
C LEU A 43 15.67 -1.53 5.58
N THR A 44 15.21 -0.81 4.56
CA THR A 44 14.61 -1.41 3.36
C THR A 44 15.24 -0.81 2.11
N GLU A 45 15.70 -1.64 1.17
CA GLU A 45 16.00 -1.19 -0.19
C GLU A 45 14.68 -1.00 -0.95
N LEU A 46 14.43 0.23 -1.39
CA LEU A 46 13.31 0.55 -2.27
C LEU A 46 13.78 0.63 -3.71
N ILE A 47 12.96 0.07 -4.59
CA ILE A 47 13.10 0.17 -6.03
C ILE A 47 12.12 1.24 -6.52
N VAL A 48 12.64 2.22 -7.25
CA VAL A 48 11.86 3.24 -7.93
C VAL A 48 11.92 2.96 -9.41
N LEU A 49 10.76 2.74 -10.01
CA LEU A 49 10.56 2.62 -11.45
C LEU A 49 10.16 4.01 -12.00
N PRO A 50 11.09 4.77 -12.62
CA PRO A 50 10.82 6.16 -13.00
C PRO A 50 9.70 6.31 -14.03
N GLU A 51 9.51 5.29 -14.89
CA GLU A 51 8.56 5.31 -16.00
C GLU A 51 7.15 4.88 -15.59
N ALA A 52 6.99 4.30 -14.41
CA ALA A 52 5.70 3.75 -13.99
C ALA A 52 4.76 4.89 -13.52
N LYS A 53 3.50 4.89 -13.98
CA LYS A 53 2.54 5.97 -13.78
C LYS A 53 1.54 5.66 -12.67
N GLY A 54 1.29 6.63 -11.78
CA GLY A 54 0.22 6.53 -10.78
C GLY A 54 0.47 5.50 -9.66
N ASN A 55 1.72 5.09 -9.44
CA ASN A 55 1.99 3.95 -8.58
C ASN A 55 1.88 4.32 -7.10
N ARG A 56 1.20 3.46 -6.35
CA ARG A 56 1.36 3.35 -4.90
C ARG A 56 2.67 2.59 -4.63
N THR A 57 3.35 2.93 -3.53
CA THR A 57 4.48 2.12 -3.05
C THR A 57 3.97 0.73 -2.69
N LEU A 58 4.61 -0.29 -3.24
CA LEU A 58 4.35 -1.68 -2.88
C LEU A 58 5.41 -2.14 -1.87
N LEU A 59 4.99 -2.93 -0.89
CA LEU A 59 5.88 -3.59 0.06
C LEU A 59 5.91 -5.07 -0.30
N GLY A 60 7.09 -5.54 -0.67
CA GLY A 60 7.32 -6.92 -1.05
C GLY A 60 7.33 -7.86 0.15
N THR A 61 7.42 -9.15 -0.14
CA THR A 61 7.53 -10.21 0.87
C THR A 61 8.81 -10.10 1.69
N ASP A 62 9.88 -9.57 1.09
CA ASP A 62 11.15 -9.27 1.75
C ASP A 62 10.97 -8.28 2.91
N PHE A 63 10.20 -7.21 2.69
CA PHE A 63 9.84 -6.26 3.73
C PHE A 63 8.96 -6.91 4.80
N LEU A 64 7.91 -7.65 4.40
CA LEU A 64 6.99 -8.30 5.34
C LEU A 64 7.74 -9.26 6.27
N GLN A 65 8.67 -10.05 5.71
CA GLN A 65 9.55 -10.95 6.47
C GLN A 65 10.45 -10.17 7.43
N SER A 66 11.14 -9.13 6.94
CA SER A 66 12.04 -8.31 7.77
C SER A 66 11.33 -7.60 8.91
N ALA A 67 10.08 -7.17 8.69
CA ALA A 67 9.26 -6.51 9.70
C ALA A 67 8.60 -7.49 10.69
N GLY A 68 8.61 -8.80 10.37
CA GLY A 68 7.86 -9.81 11.11
C GLY A 68 6.35 -9.60 11.01
N ILE A 69 5.85 -9.12 9.86
CA ILE A 69 4.41 -8.89 9.64
C ILE A 69 3.78 -10.18 9.12
N VAL A 70 2.69 -10.58 9.75
CA VAL A 70 1.80 -11.64 9.30
C VAL A 70 0.51 -11.01 8.79
N LEU A 71 0.06 -11.45 7.62
CA LEU A 71 -1.21 -11.06 7.04
C LEU A 71 -2.21 -12.20 7.26
N ASP A 72 -3.20 -11.98 8.11
CA ASP A 72 -4.33 -12.89 8.26
C ASP A 72 -5.49 -12.39 7.39
N VAL A 73 -5.60 -13.02 6.22
CA VAL A 73 -6.59 -12.64 5.21
C VAL A 73 -8.00 -12.99 5.67
N LEU A 74 -8.17 -14.03 6.48
CA LEU A 74 -9.49 -14.47 6.94
C LEU A 74 -10.07 -13.48 7.96
N SER A 75 -9.25 -13.02 8.91
CA SER A 75 -9.68 -11.99 9.87
C SER A 75 -9.65 -10.57 9.30
N GLY A 76 -9.04 -10.37 8.13
CA GLY A 76 -8.89 -9.04 7.53
C GLY A 76 -7.95 -8.14 8.35
N ALA A 77 -6.97 -8.74 9.03
CA ALA A 77 -6.06 -8.04 9.91
C ALA A 77 -4.60 -8.47 9.68
N ARG A 78 -3.69 -7.58 10.07
CA ARG A 78 -2.26 -7.88 10.20
C ARG A 78 -1.86 -7.88 11.66
N HIS A 79 -0.85 -8.65 12.00
CA HIS A 79 -0.19 -8.60 13.30
C HIS A 79 1.32 -8.78 13.14
N PHE A 80 2.07 -8.51 14.20
CA PHE A 80 3.49 -8.90 14.24
C PHE A 80 3.63 -10.31 14.79
N CYS A 81 4.62 -11.05 14.31
CA CYS A 81 4.91 -12.41 14.79
C CYS A 81 5.27 -12.44 16.28
N GLU A 82 5.94 -11.39 16.78
CA GLU A 82 6.33 -11.26 18.19
C GLU A 82 5.12 -11.09 19.12
N ASN A 83 4.06 -10.42 18.65
CA ASN A 83 2.89 -10.06 19.45
C ASN A 83 1.58 -10.30 18.67
N PRO A 84 1.20 -11.57 18.43
CA PRO A 84 0.03 -11.90 17.61
C PRO A 84 -1.31 -11.47 18.22
N GLN A 85 -1.34 -11.17 19.53
CA GLN A 85 -2.53 -10.69 20.23
C GLN A 85 -2.90 -9.24 19.85
N ILE A 86 -1.95 -8.46 19.34
CA ILE A 86 -2.20 -7.09 18.89
C ILE A 86 -2.45 -7.11 17.39
N GLN A 87 -3.71 -6.94 17.01
CA GLN A 87 -4.16 -6.95 15.62
C GLN A 87 -4.41 -5.54 15.10
N TYR A 88 -4.01 -5.29 13.87
CA TYR A 88 -4.26 -4.07 13.14
C TYR A 88 -5.16 -4.41 11.94
N PRO A 89 -6.34 -3.81 11.81
CA PRO A 89 -7.22 -4.09 10.67
C PRO A 89 -6.54 -3.66 9.36
N PHE A 90 -6.84 -4.35 8.26
CA PHE A 90 -6.48 -3.87 6.94
C PHE A 90 -7.16 -2.52 6.66
N TYR A 91 -6.45 -1.65 5.95
CA TYR A 91 -7.01 -0.38 5.56
C TYR A 91 -8.06 -0.59 4.47
N ASN A 92 -9.32 -0.26 4.76
CA ASN A 92 -10.39 -0.32 3.78
C ASN A 92 -10.35 0.95 2.93
N VAL A 93 -10.01 0.83 1.65
CA VAL A 93 -10.10 1.95 0.72
C VAL A 93 -11.54 1.99 0.25
N SER A 94 -12.33 2.95 0.75
CA SER A 94 -13.67 3.15 0.21
C SER A 94 -13.55 3.41 -1.28
N SER A 95 -14.19 2.56 -2.10
CA SER A 95 -14.41 2.89 -3.49
C SER A 95 -15.32 4.11 -3.49
N LYS A 96 -14.78 5.29 -3.78
CA LYS A 96 -15.63 6.43 -4.14
C LYS A 96 -16.34 6.04 -5.44
N ASN A 97 -17.56 5.54 -5.29
CA ASN A 97 -18.49 5.46 -6.39
C ASN A 97 -19.00 6.90 -6.58
N GLU A 98 -18.34 7.67 -7.43
CA GLU A 98 -18.93 8.91 -7.94
C GLU A 98 -20.16 8.51 -8.77
N ASN A 99 -21.35 8.83 -8.24
CA ASN A 99 -22.72 8.59 -8.77
C ASN A 99 -23.55 7.48 -8.11
N SER A 100 -23.75 7.54 -6.80
CA SER A 100 -25.07 7.17 -6.24
C SER A 100 -25.72 8.42 -5.65
N THR A 101 -26.38 9.20 -6.49
CA THR A 101 -27.42 10.13 -6.04
C THR A 101 -28.51 9.25 -5.42
N SER A 102 -28.51 9.13 -4.09
CA SER A 102 -29.61 8.53 -3.36
C SER A 102 -30.81 9.46 -3.49
N ILE A 103 -31.64 9.21 -4.50
CA ILE A 103 -33.02 9.70 -4.50
C ILE A 103 -33.76 8.79 -3.52
N SER A 104 -33.90 9.23 -2.28
CA SER A 104 -34.92 8.79 -1.34
C SER A 104 -34.86 9.77 -0.18
N ASP A 105 -35.78 10.75 -0.21
CA ASP A 105 -36.51 11.25 0.96
C ASP A 105 -37.31 12.49 0.52
N SER A 106 -38.43 12.25 -0.15
CA SER A 106 -39.50 13.23 -0.25
C SER A 106 -40.82 12.50 -0.41
N GLU A 107 -41.36 12.02 0.71
CA GLU A 107 -42.79 11.81 0.88
C GLU A 107 -43.13 11.67 2.36
N GLU A 108 -43.32 12.80 3.06
CA GLU A 108 -44.23 12.79 4.21
C GLU A 108 -45.00 14.13 4.33
N ARG A 109 -46.24 14.05 3.81
CA ARG A 109 -47.49 14.67 4.28
C ARG A 109 -47.53 16.18 4.54
N SER A 110 -48.06 16.92 3.55
CA SER A 110 -48.86 18.12 3.81
C SER A 110 -50.30 17.74 4.17
N ALA A 111 -50.79 18.35 5.24
CA ALA A 111 -52.11 18.18 5.83
C ALA A 111 -53.26 18.58 4.89
N GLN A 112 -54.38 17.87 5.00
CA GLN A 112 -55.68 18.36 4.56
C GLN A 112 -56.78 17.79 5.48
N THR A 113 -57.29 18.61 6.40
CA THR A 113 -58.72 18.89 6.53
C THR A 113 -58.89 20.23 7.25
#